data_AF-A0A1S8X2N8-F1
#
_entry.id   AF-A0A1S8X2N8-F1
#
_cell.length_a   1.000
_cell.length_b   1.000
_cell.length_c   1.000
_cell.angle_alpha   90.00
_cell.angle_beta   90.00
_cell.angle_gamma   90.00
#
_symmetry.space_group_name_H-M   'P 1'
#
loop_
_entity.id
_entity.type
_entity.pdbx_description
1 polymer ?
#
loop_
_entity_poly.entity_id
_entity_poly.type
_entity_poly.pdbx_seq_one_letter_code
_entity_poly.pdbx_strand_id
1 'polypeptide(L)'
;HSCHFLSVINVPFFFPSVNNYTVLPPVLVPRHSEYPSVGSVASSPTAPQCGAGNNALIGNAGNRLSMFHQMPEPTMPYNVSYPQGFAHSPTGMASNGTSTESSITTLSSPSSMHPVTYQEPKYWCSVVYYELNNRVGEAFNALQPSIIIDGFTDPSNNADRFCLGLLSNVNRNSTIENTRRHIGKGVHLYYVVGEVYAECLSDSSIFVQSRNCNYHHNFHPTTVCKIPPGCSLKIFSNQEFAHLLSRTVHHGFEAVYELTKMCTIRMSFVKGWGAEYHRQDVTSTPCWVEIHLNGPLQWLDRVLTQMGTPRNPISSVS
;
A
#
# COMPACT_ATOMS: atom_id res chain seq x y z
N HIS A 1 -35.76 -9.83 0.24
CA HIS A 1 -34.75 -9.62 1.30
C HIS A 1 -33.60 -10.58 1.01
N SER A 2 -32.45 -10.23 0.46
CA SER A 2 -31.69 -8.98 0.51
C SER A 2 -30.82 -8.86 -0.76
N CYS A 3 -31.11 -7.91 -1.63
CA CYS A 3 -30.27 -7.51 -2.76
C CYS A 3 -30.09 -5.99 -2.70
N HIS A 4 -29.45 -5.51 -1.65
CA HIS A 4 -29.05 -4.12 -1.49
C HIS A 4 -27.85 -4.16 -0.55
N PHE A 5 -26.64 -4.05 -1.08
CA PHE A 5 -25.42 -3.54 -0.44
C PHE A 5 -24.21 -4.05 -1.26
N LEU A 6 -24.02 -3.49 -2.45
CA LEU A 6 -22.72 -2.97 -2.87
C LEU A 6 -22.92 -2.10 -4.10
N SER A 7 -22.61 -0.83 -3.85
CA SER A 7 -22.86 0.33 -4.68
C SER A 7 -22.21 0.20 -6.04
N VAL A 8 -23.02 0.38 -7.08
CA VAL A 8 -22.55 0.89 -8.37
C VAL A 8 -21.86 2.22 -8.06
N ILE A 9 -20.53 2.24 -8.11
CA ILE A 9 -19.76 3.49 -8.14
C ILE A 9 -20.06 4.13 -9.50
N ASN A 10 -21.18 4.86 -9.57
CA ASN A 10 -21.58 5.64 -10.71
C ASN A 10 -20.92 7.01 -10.56
N VAL A 11 -19.73 7.18 -11.15
CA VAL A 11 -19.03 8.47 -11.14
C VAL A 11 -19.45 9.24 -12.39
N PRO A 12 -20.20 10.35 -12.27
CA PRO A 12 -20.46 11.22 -13.42
C PRO A 12 -19.16 11.90 -13.86
N PHE A 13 -19.00 12.07 -15.17
CA PHE A 13 -17.89 12.79 -15.80
C PHE A 13 -17.76 14.20 -15.22
N PHE A 14 -16.61 14.48 -14.60
CA PHE A 14 -16.18 15.83 -14.26
C PHE A 14 -14.78 16.02 -14.86
N PHE A 15 -14.64 16.97 -15.78
CA PHE A 15 -13.35 17.56 -16.12
C PHE A 15 -13.08 18.70 -15.13
N PRO A 16 -12.12 18.61 -14.21
CA PRO A 16 -11.64 19.78 -13.51
C PRO A 16 -10.72 20.56 -14.46
N SER A 17 -10.95 21.88 -14.56
CA SER A 17 -10.03 22.79 -15.24
C SER A 17 -8.60 22.65 -14.71
N VAL A 18 -7.66 22.73 -15.65
CA VAL A 18 -6.21 22.80 -15.42
C VAL A 18 -5.90 23.99 -14.53
N ASN A 19 -5.36 23.75 -13.33
CA ASN A 19 -4.33 24.56 -12.67
C ASN A 19 -4.09 24.06 -11.23
N ASN A 20 -3.11 23.18 -11.07
CA ASN A 20 -2.10 23.18 -10.01
C ASN A 20 -1.31 21.86 -10.10
N TYR A 21 -0.06 21.93 -10.51
CA TYR A 21 0.89 20.85 -10.31
C TYR A 21 1.16 20.74 -8.80
N THR A 22 0.37 19.96 -8.08
CA THR A 22 0.74 19.54 -6.71
C THR A 22 1.93 18.61 -6.83
N VAL A 23 3.13 19.17 -6.71
CA VAL A 23 4.37 18.40 -6.55
C VAL A 23 4.17 17.44 -5.37
N LEU A 24 4.38 16.14 -5.59
CA LEU A 24 4.27 15.14 -4.53
C LEU A 24 5.32 15.43 -3.44
N PRO A 25 4.95 15.43 -2.15
CA PRO A 25 5.89 15.73 -1.09
C PRO A 25 6.98 14.65 -1.03
N PRO A 26 8.25 15.03 -0.75
CA PRO A 26 9.31 14.05 -0.57
C PRO A 26 9.03 13.16 0.66
N VAL A 27 9.35 11.87 0.54
CA VAL A 27 9.28 10.93 1.67
C VAL A 27 10.56 11.07 2.49
N LEU A 28 10.44 11.28 3.80
CA LEU A 28 11.58 11.41 4.70
C LEU A 28 11.97 10.05 5.29
N VAL A 29 13.21 9.63 5.08
CA VAL A 29 13.70 8.33 5.57
C VAL A 29 14.70 8.53 6.72
N PRO A 30 14.52 7.89 7.90
CA PRO A 30 15.51 7.87 8.97
C PRO A 30 16.75 7.09 8.56
N ARG A 31 17.95 7.69 8.61
CA ARG A 31 19.21 6.93 8.51
C ARG A 31 19.44 6.10 9.76
N HIS A 32 19.67 4.80 9.60
CA HIS A 32 20.40 4.02 10.59
C HIS A 32 21.89 4.23 10.33
N SER A 33 22.62 4.82 11.29
CA SER A 33 24.05 5.03 11.17
C SER A 33 24.78 3.68 11.09
N GLU A 34 25.36 3.36 9.94
CA GLU A 34 26.32 2.26 9.78
C GLU A 34 27.69 2.63 10.40
N TYR A 35 27.76 2.79 11.71
CA TYR A 35 29.06 2.77 12.41
C TYR A 35 28.86 2.18 13.81
N PRO A 36 29.43 1.01 14.13
CA PRO A 36 29.45 0.54 15.51
C PRO A 36 30.42 1.43 16.30
N SER A 37 29.88 2.21 17.24
CA SER A 37 30.67 2.88 18.28
C SER A 37 31.34 1.82 19.14
N VAL A 38 32.67 1.72 19.04
CA VAL A 38 33.48 0.89 19.93
C VAL A 38 33.36 1.45 21.34
N GLY A 39 32.71 0.72 22.24
CA GLY A 39 32.46 1.14 23.61
C GLY A 39 32.48 -0.04 24.58
N SER A 40 33.68 -0.32 25.07
CA SER A 40 34.02 -0.80 26.43
C SER A 40 33.30 -2.04 27.00
N VAL A 41 34.10 -3.10 27.10
CA VAL A 41 33.87 -4.33 27.86
C VAL A 41 33.54 -4.00 29.33
N ALA A 42 32.43 -4.52 29.87
CA ALA A 42 32.23 -4.65 31.30
C ALA A 42 31.48 -5.96 31.62
N SER A 43 32.13 -6.71 32.50
CA SER A 43 31.87 -8.05 33.04
C SER A 43 30.50 -8.28 33.68
N SER A 44 29.96 -9.47 33.43
CA SER A 44 28.84 -10.10 34.15
C SER A 44 29.14 -10.34 35.64
N PRO A 45 28.11 -10.42 36.49
CA PRO A 45 28.17 -11.29 37.66
C PRO A 45 27.06 -12.35 37.65
N THR A 46 27.53 -13.61 37.67
CA THR A 46 27.15 -14.72 38.56
C THR A 46 25.70 -14.85 39.05
N ALA A 47 25.08 -15.98 38.67
CA ALA A 47 23.96 -16.61 39.37
C ALA A 47 24.44 -17.33 40.65
N PRO A 48 23.53 -17.61 41.59
CA PRO A 48 23.58 -18.84 42.38
C PRO A 48 22.34 -19.73 42.16
N GLN A 49 22.62 -21.02 42.07
CA GLN A 49 21.67 -22.14 42.04
C GLN A 49 21.17 -22.53 43.46
N CYS A 50 20.18 -23.43 43.43
CA CYS A 50 19.79 -24.49 44.39
C CYS A 50 18.87 -24.07 45.55
N GLY A 51 17.86 -24.84 45.95
CA GLY A 51 17.37 -26.16 45.51
C GLY A 51 16.22 -26.64 46.39
N ALA A 52 15.56 -27.73 45.97
CA ALA A 52 14.76 -28.73 46.73
C ALA A 52 13.63 -28.24 47.68
N GLY A 53 12.44 -28.83 47.77
CA GLY A 53 11.89 -30.07 47.23
C GLY A 53 10.60 -30.45 48.00
N ASN A 54 9.83 -31.37 47.40
CA ASN A 54 8.90 -32.35 47.99
C ASN A 54 7.43 -32.00 48.32
N ASN A 55 6.56 -32.66 47.53
CA ASN A 55 5.41 -33.51 47.86
C ASN A 55 4.30 -33.03 48.82
N ALA A 56 3.03 -33.06 48.39
CA ALA A 56 2.17 -34.26 48.45
C ALA A 56 0.71 -33.98 48.02
N LEU A 57 0.00 -35.06 47.66
CA LEU A 57 -1.33 -35.16 47.08
C LEU A 57 -2.52 -34.89 48.04
N ILE A 58 -3.70 -34.70 47.40
CA ILE A 58 -5.05 -35.28 47.65
C ILE A 58 -6.14 -34.20 47.80
N GLY A 59 -7.24 -34.34 47.02
CA GLY A 59 -8.54 -33.80 47.42
C GLY A 59 -9.52 -33.53 46.29
N ASN A 60 -10.51 -34.40 46.16
CA ASN A 60 -11.54 -34.45 45.12
C ASN A 60 -12.69 -33.43 45.32
N ALA A 61 -13.30 -33.03 44.19
CA ALA A 61 -14.73 -32.77 43.93
C ALA A 61 -15.57 -31.84 44.83
N GLY A 62 -16.25 -30.86 44.22
CA GLY A 62 -17.42 -30.20 44.83
C GLY A 62 -17.95 -28.93 44.15
N ASN A 63 -18.93 -29.11 43.27
CA ASN A 63 -20.10 -28.25 43.00
C ASN A 63 -20.07 -26.70 43.14
N ARG A 64 -20.46 -26.07 42.02
CA ARG A 64 -21.56 -25.09 41.82
C ARG A 64 -21.56 -23.71 42.52
N LEU A 65 -21.68 -22.70 41.63
CA LEU A 65 -22.48 -21.47 41.68
C LEU A 65 -22.11 -20.38 42.70
N SER A 66 -21.65 -19.22 42.22
CA SER A 66 -22.49 -18.01 42.07
C SER A 66 -21.66 -16.71 41.92
N MET A 67 -22.20 -15.79 41.10
CA MET A 67 -22.27 -14.33 41.28
C MET A 67 -20.97 -13.51 41.39
N PHE A 68 -20.75 -12.55 40.49
CA PHE A 68 -20.27 -11.16 40.74
C PHE A 68 -20.36 -10.39 39.41
N HIS A 69 -21.38 -9.55 39.20
CA HIS A 69 -21.48 -8.12 39.51
C HIS A 69 -20.68 -7.18 38.58
N GLN A 70 -21.43 -6.23 38.01
CA GLN A 70 -21.06 -5.21 37.03
C GLN A 70 -20.04 -4.20 37.58
N MET A 71 -19.16 -3.71 36.72
CA MET A 71 -18.31 -2.53 36.93
C MET A 71 -18.56 -1.54 35.79
N PRO A 72 -18.87 -0.25 36.07
CA PRO A 72 -18.91 0.78 35.06
C PRO A 72 -17.58 1.55 34.95
N GLU A 73 -17.33 2.00 33.73
CA GLU A 73 -16.29 2.88 33.20
C GLU A 73 -16.24 4.26 33.89
N PRO A 74 -15.08 4.97 33.87
CA PRO A 74 -15.09 6.42 33.90
C PRO A 74 -14.48 7.05 32.64
N THR A 75 -15.25 7.99 32.12
CA THR A 75 -15.10 8.87 30.97
C THR A 75 -14.09 10.00 31.18
N MET A 76 -13.51 10.44 30.06
CA MET A 76 -12.65 11.62 29.90
C MET A 76 -13.40 12.94 30.12
N PRO A 77 -12.77 14.02 30.62
CA PRO A 77 -13.35 15.35 30.61
C PRO A 77 -12.91 16.20 29.41
N TYR A 78 -13.86 16.99 28.90
CA TYR A 78 -13.74 17.98 27.82
C TYR A 78 -13.72 19.43 28.36
N ASN A 79 -13.04 20.29 27.59
CA ASN A 79 -13.28 21.73 27.31
C ASN A 79 -12.83 22.91 28.24
N VAL A 80 -11.78 23.60 27.77
CA VAL A 80 -11.54 25.04 27.48
C VAL A 80 -12.41 26.15 28.12
N SER A 81 -11.75 27.22 28.62
CA SER A 81 -12.18 28.65 28.52
C SER A 81 -11.02 29.63 28.84
N TYR A 82 -10.84 30.67 28.02
CA TYR A 82 -9.97 31.86 28.24
C TYR A 82 -10.71 32.97 29.01
N PRO A 83 -10.00 33.96 29.60
CA PRO A 83 -10.14 35.33 29.08
C PRO A 83 -8.86 36.21 29.10
N GLN A 84 -9.02 37.35 28.43
CA GLN A 84 -8.09 38.43 28.06
C GLN A 84 -7.39 39.19 29.21
N GLY A 85 -6.18 39.69 28.91
CA GLY A 85 -5.81 41.12 28.94
C GLY A 85 -5.61 41.83 30.30
N PHE A 86 -4.40 42.35 30.54
CA PHE A 86 -4.07 43.79 30.71
C PHE A 86 -2.58 43.96 31.04
N ALA A 87 -2.06 45.14 30.68
CA ALA A 87 -0.67 45.57 30.68
C ALA A 87 0.06 45.52 32.04
N HIS A 88 1.40 45.57 32.02
CA HIS A 88 2.25 46.67 32.53
C HIS A 88 3.73 46.21 32.54
N SER A 89 4.59 46.94 31.82
CA SER A 89 6.03 47.02 32.11
C SER A 89 6.24 48.10 33.19
N PRO A 90 7.34 48.07 33.96
CA PRO A 90 8.53 48.81 33.51
C PRO A 90 9.89 48.15 33.82
N THR A 91 10.85 48.60 33.03
CA THR A 91 12.32 48.56 33.09
C THR A 91 12.98 48.77 34.46
N GLY A 92 14.15 48.14 34.68
CA GLY A 92 15.29 48.80 35.34
C GLY A 92 16.28 47.97 36.15
N MET A 93 17.48 47.78 35.57
CA MET A 93 18.83 47.74 36.18
C MET A 93 19.41 46.46 36.85
N ALA A 94 20.36 45.87 36.11
CA ALA A 94 21.77 45.58 36.41
C ALA A 94 22.23 45.16 37.83
N SER A 95 22.92 44.01 37.89
CA SER A 95 24.24 43.90 38.55
C SER A 95 24.96 42.59 38.19
N ASN A 96 26.30 42.69 38.18
CA ASN A 96 27.31 41.69 37.82
C ASN A 96 27.30 40.42 38.67
N GLY A 97 27.71 39.30 38.05
CA GLY A 97 28.12 38.08 38.75
C GLY A 97 28.87 37.12 37.84
N THR A 98 30.20 37.13 37.93
CA THR A 98 31.14 36.21 37.29
C THR A 98 31.05 34.82 37.91
N SER A 99 30.92 33.75 37.11
CA SER A 99 31.62 32.46 37.32
C SER A 99 31.16 31.34 36.39
N THR A 100 32.17 30.57 35.98
CA THR A 100 32.15 29.13 35.66
C THR A 100 31.50 28.62 34.38
N GLU A 101 32.40 28.17 33.50
CA GLU A 101 32.22 27.14 32.48
C GLU A 101 31.17 26.10 32.87
N SER A 102 30.21 25.90 31.98
CA SER A 102 29.39 24.69 31.93
C SER A 102 29.14 24.41 30.47
N SER A 103 30.00 23.57 29.90
CA SER A 103 29.78 22.92 28.62
C SER A 103 28.50 22.11 28.71
N ILE A 104 27.38 22.69 28.32
CA ILE A 104 26.13 21.96 28.13
C ILE A 104 26.30 21.17 26.83
N THR A 105 26.62 19.89 26.99
CA THR A 105 26.47 18.86 25.97
C THR A 105 24.98 18.67 25.71
N THR A 106 24.37 19.50 24.85
CA THR A 106 23.03 19.25 24.34
C THR A 106 23.09 18.12 23.30
N LEU A 107 22.81 16.92 23.79
CA LEU A 107 21.77 16.01 23.31
C LEU A 107 21.60 15.87 21.78
N SER A 108 21.95 14.68 21.30
CA SER A 108 21.38 13.98 20.13
C SER A 108 21.19 14.80 18.86
N SER A 109 22.07 14.55 17.89
CA SER A 109 21.85 14.82 16.48
C SER A 109 20.39 14.48 16.09
N PRO A 110 19.64 15.37 15.41
CA PRO A 110 18.47 14.91 14.71
C PRO A 110 18.93 13.82 13.75
N SER A 111 18.32 12.63 13.83
CA SER A 111 18.48 11.58 12.84
C SER A 111 18.40 12.25 11.46
N SER A 112 19.49 12.19 10.69
CA SER A 112 19.58 12.92 9.42
C SER A 112 18.55 12.32 8.45
N MET A 113 17.35 12.90 8.41
CA MET A 113 16.29 12.44 7.51
C MET A 113 16.65 12.84 6.09
N HIS A 114 16.68 11.86 5.19
CA HIS A 114 16.97 12.13 3.77
C HIS A 114 15.65 12.23 3.00
N PRO A 115 15.45 13.30 2.22
CA PRO A 115 14.27 13.43 1.37
C PRO A 115 14.42 12.55 0.12
N VAL A 116 13.43 11.70 -0.14
CA VAL A 116 13.30 10.91 -1.36
C VAL A 116 12.18 11.49 -2.21
N THR A 117 12.56 12.16 -3.30
CA THR A 117 11.61 12.76 -4.25
C THR A 117 11.14 11.74 -5.29
N TYR A 118 9.86 11.82 -5.63
CA TYR A 118 9.29 11.10 -6.78
C TYR A 118 9.93 11.58 -8.09
N GLN A 119 10.16 10.64 -9.02
CA GLN A 119 10.55 10.95 -10.40
C GLN A 119 9.68 10.13 -11.34
N GLU A 120 9.21 10.78 -12.40
CA GLU A 120 8.33 10.14 -13.37
C GLU A 120 9.16 9.26 -14.32
N PRO A 121 8.85 7.95 -14.42
CA PRO A 121 9.60 7.04 -15.28
C PRO A 121 9.24 7.23 -16.75
N LYS A 122 10.13 6.77 -17.64
CA LYS A 122 9.87 6.75 -19.09
C LYS A 122 8.60 5.97 -19.44
N TYR A 123 8.45 4.77 -18.88
CA TYR A 123 7.24 3.97 -19.02
C TYR A 123 6.47 4.04 -17.71
N TRP A 124 5.25 4.54 -17.70
CA TRP A 124 4.49 4.76 -16.47
C TRP A 124 3.94 3.45 -15.89
N CYS A 125 3.64 2.47 -16.75
CA CYS A 125 3.31 1.11 -16.33
C CYS A 125 3.82 0.03 -17.27
N SER A 126 3.85 -1.20 -16.76
CA SER A 126 4.09 -2.42 -17.50
C SER A 126 2.94 -3.39 -17.29
N VAL A 127 2.41 -3.96 -18.37
CA VAL A 127 1.23 -4.84 -18.36
C VAL A 127 1.63 -6.24 -18.81
N VAL A 128 1.26 -7.25 -18.04
CA VAL A 128 1.53 -8.65 -18.33
C VAL A 128 0.21 -9.41 -18.45
N TYR A 129 0.03 -10.14 -19.54
CA TYR A 129 -1.17 -10.94 -19.78
C TYR A 129 -1.02 -12.39 -19.30
N TYR A 130 -2.11 -12.91 -18.75
CA TYR A 130 -2.20 -14.25 -18.23
C TYR A 130 -3.49 -14.95 -18.69
N GLU A 131 -3.35 -16.25 -18.94
CA GLU A 131 -4.46 -17.17 -19.11
C GLU A 131 -4.38 -18.22 -17.99
N LEU A 132 -5.32 -18.19 -17.06
CA LEU A 132 -5.24 -18.93 -15.79
C LEU A 132 -3.96 -18.57 -15.01
N ASN A 133 -3.10 -19.53 -14.73
CA ASN A 133 -1.80 -19.34 -14.07
C ASN A 133 -0.63 -19.23 -15.07
N ASN A 134 -0.88 -19.23 -16.38
CA ASN A 134 0.16 -19.16 -17.39
C ASN A 134 0.34 -17.73 -17.90
N ARG A 135 1.58 -17.23 -17.88
CA ARG A 135 1.95 -15.98 -18.55
C ARG A 135 1.92 -16.19 -20.06
N VAL A 136 1.26 -15.30 -20.80
CA VAL A 136 1.08 -15.41 -22.25
C VAL A 136 1.56 -14.14 -22.93
N GLY A 137 2.53 -14.28 -23.84
CA GLY A 137 3.14 -13.17 -24.56
C GLY A 137 4.22 -12.40 -23.79
N GLU A 138 4.65 -11.28 -24.36
CA GLU A 138 5.62 -10.37 -23.74
C GLU A 138 4.92 -9.33 -22.85
N ALA A 139 5.71 -8.65 -22.02
CA ALA A 139 5.19 -7.54 -21.21
C ALA A 139 5.06 -6.31 -22.09
N PHE A 140 3.89 -5.67 -22.07
CA PHE A 140 3.66 -4.40 -22.75
C PHE A 140 4.12 -3.24 -21.85
N ASN A 141 4.95 -2.33 -22.37
CA ASN A 141 5.46 -1.20 -21.61
C ASN A 141 4.84 0.10 -22.11
N ALA A 142 4.03 0.74 -21.28
CA ALA A 142 3.23 1.89 -21.64
C ALA A 142 4.06 3.18 -21.57
N LEU A 143 4.36 3.75 -22.74
CA LEU A 143 4.99 5.07 -22.85
C LEU A 143 3.93 6.18 -22.89
N GLN A 144 2.87 5.95 -23.67
CA GLN A 144 1.79 6.92 -23.81
C GLN A 144 0.91 6.94 -22.56
N PRO A 145 0.44 8.11 -22.11
CA PRO A 145 -0.38 8.23 -20.91
C PRO A 145 -1.76 7.57 -21.05
N SER A 146 -2.22 7.35 -22.28
CA SER A 146 -3.45 6.62 -22.60
C SER A 146 -3.08 5.39 -23.43
N ILE A 147 -3.57 4.22 -22.99
CA ILE A 147 -3.37 2.95 -23.68
C ILE A 147 -4.66 2.14 -23.70
N ILE A 148 -4.82 1.32 -24.74
CA ILE A 148 -5.94 0.38 -24.87
C ILE A 148 -5.42 -1.04 -24.78
N ILE A 149 -6.04 -1.87 -23.94
CA ILE A 149 -5.79 -3.32 -23.89
C ILE A 149 -7.05 -4.01 -24.40
N ASP A 150 -6.97 -4.69 -25.53
CA ASP A 150 -8.14 -5.22 -26.23
C ASP A 150 -7.98 -6.67 -26.72
N GLY A 151 -9.07 -7.25 -27.23
CA GLY A 151 -9.12 -8.62 -27.74
C GLY A 151 -8.86 -8.74 -29.25
N PHE A 152 -8.46 -7.66 -29.92
CA PHE A 152 -8.27 -7.64 -31.36
C PHE A 152 -6.86 -8.13 -31.77
N THR A 153 -6.60 -8.17 -33.07
CA THR A 153 -5.40 -8.80 -33.66
C THR A 153 -4.55 -7.81 -34.46
N ASP A 154 -4.58 -6.53 -34.11
CA ASP A 154 -3.76 -5.53 -34.81
C ASP A 154 -2.27 -5.79 -34.48
N PRO A 155 -1.45 -6.18 -35.47
CA PRO A 155 -0.05 -6.51 -35.25
C PRO A 155 0.85 -5.27 -35.29
N SER A 156 0.30 -4.10 -35.62
CA SER A 156 1.07 -2.88 -35.57
C SER A 156 1.54 -2.67 -34.13
N ASN A 157 2.85 -2.54 -33.95
CA ASN A 157 3.48 -2.35 -32.65
C ASN A 157 3.25 -0.91 -32.17
N ASN A 158 1.99 -0.47 -32.21
CA ASN A 158 1.55 0.84 -31.77
C ASN A 158 1.79 0.92 -30.27
N ALA A 159 2.53 1.95 -29.85
CA ALA A 159 2.98 2.08 -28.47
C ALA A 159 1.85 2.37 -27.46
N ASP A 160 0.61 2.56 -27.94
CA ASP A 160 -0.60 2.85 -27.18
C ASP A 160 -1.60 1.69 -27.15
N ARG A 161 -1.34 0.57 -27.82
CA ARG A 161 -2.31 -0.51 -27.96
C ARG A 161 -1.72 -1.89 -27.69
N PHE A 162 -2.30 -2.60 -26.72
CA PHE A 162 -1.94 -3.97 -26.37
C PHE A 162 -3.03 -4.95 -26.81
N CYS A 163 -2.83 -5.54 -27.99
CA CYS A 163 -3.77 -6.48 -28.60
C CYS A 163 -3.56 -7.90 -28.07
N LEU A 164 -4.46 -8.38 -27.23
CA LEU A 164 -4.38 -9.73 -26.66
C LEU A 164 -4.75 -10.81 -27.67
N GLY A 165 -5.51 -10.47 -28.72
CA GLY A 165 -6.07 -11.40 -29.70
C GLY A 165 -5.04 -12.17 -30.51
N LEU A 166 -3.88 -11.56 -30.79
CA LEU A 166 -2.77 -12.16 -31.54
C LEU A 166 -1.85 -13.05 -30.69
N LEU A 167 -1.98 -13.00 -29.36
CA LEU A 167 -1.17 -13.82 -28.47
C LEU A 167 -1.57 -15.30 -28.57
N SER A 168 -0.59 -16.17 -28.76
CA SER A 168 -0.78 -17.62 -28.87
C SER A 168 -0.49 -18.32 -27.55
N ASN A 169 -1.27 -19.35 -27.23
CA ASN A 169 -1.05 -20.21 -26.07
C ASN A 169 -1.50 -21.64 -26.41
N VAL A 170 -0.59 -22.61 -26.31
CA VAL A 170 -0.87 -24.03 -26.60
C VAL A 170 -1.73 -24.70 -25.53
N ASN A 171 -1.74 -24.17 -24.30
CA ASN A 171 -2.52 -24.69 -23.18
C ASN A 171 -3.93 -24.07 -23.11
N ARG A 172 -4.35 -23.36 -24.17
CA ARG A 172 -5.63 -22.67 -24.21
C ARG A 172 -6.76 -23.68 -24.32
N ASN A 173 -7.77 -23.55 -23.46
CA ASN A 173 -8.99 -24.36 -23.47
C ASN A 173 -10.19 -23.55 -24.00
N SER A 174 -11.30 -24.24 -24.26
CA SER A 174 -12.52 -23.64 -24.82
C SER A 174 -13.11 -22.50 -23.99
N THR A 175 -12.95 -22.54 -22.65
CA THR A 175 -13.43 -21.47 -21.77
C THR A 175 -12.60 -20.20 -21.94
N ILE A 176 -11.27 -20.34 -22.09
CA ILE A 176 -10.37 -19.22 -22.38
C ILE A 176 -10.66 -18.65 -23.76
N GLU A 177 -10.77 -19.49 -24.79
CA GLU A 177 -11.12 -19.03 -26.15
C GLU A 177 -12.43 -18.25 -26.17
N ASN A 178 -13.46 -18.76 -25.49
CA ASN A 178 -14.74 -18.07 -25.40
C ASN A 178 -14.64 -16.74 -24.67
N THR A 179 -13.86 -16.69 -23.58
CA THR A 179 -13.63 -15.45 -22.83
C THR A 179 -12.90 -14.41 -23.68
N ARG A 180 -11.89 -14.82 -24.46
CA ARG A 180 -11.13 -13.94 -25.36
C ARG A 180 -12.00 -13.26 -26.40
N ARG A 181 -12.99 -13.97 -26.96
CA ARG A 181 -13.96 -13.39 -27.92
C ARG A 181 -14.78 -12.24 -27.33
N HIS A 182 -15.00 -12.25 -26.01
CA HIS A 182 -15.79 -11.24 -25.31
C HIS A 182 -14.94 -10.09 -24.74
N ILE A 183 -13.61 -10.11 -24.90
CA ILE A 183 -12.78 -8.97 -24.52
C ILE A 183 -13.16 -7.76 -25.40
N GLY A 184 -13.31 -7.96 -26.72
CA GLY A 184 -13.72 -6.89 -27.65
C GLY A 184 -12.78 -5.69 -27.58
N LYS A 185 -13.33 -4.49 -27.41
CA LYS A 185 -12.56 -3.24 -27.21
C LYS A 185 -11.80 -3.19 -25.87
N GLY A 186 -12.07 -4.13 -24.97
CA GLY A 186 -11.34 -4.33 -23.72
C GLY A 186 -11.43 -3.17 -22.74
N VAL A 187 -10.29 -2.59 -22.39
CA VAL A 187 -10.16 -1.57 -21.35
C VAL A 187 -9.23 -0.46 -21.82
N HIS A 188 -9.63 0.77 -21.53
CA HIS A 188 -8.81 1.95 -21.70
C HIS A 188 -8.22 2.33 -20.35
N LEU A 189 -6.88 2.28 -20.27
CA LEU A 189 -6.13 2.73 -19.11
C LEU A 189 -5.52 4.09 -19.42
N TYR A 190 -5.78 5.07 -18.57
CA TYR A 190 -5.19 6.39 -18.75
C TYR A 190 -4.66 6.96 -17.44
N TYR A 191 -3.51 7.60 -17.56
CA TYR A 191 -2.78 8.25 -16.49
C TYR A 191 -2.83 9.77 -16.65
N VAL A 192 -3.45 10.44 -15.68
CA VAL A 192 -3.70 11.89 -15.71
C VAL A 192 -3.41 12.45 -14.32
N VAL A 193 -2.50 13.41 -14.25
CA VAL A 193 -2.19 14.19 -13.02
C VAL A 193 -1.88 13.29 -11.81
N GLY A 194 -1.11 12.22 -12.01
CA GLY A 194 -0.73 11.30 -10.93
C GLY A 194 -1.82 10.29 -10.53
N GLU A 195 -2.91 10.22 -11.29
CA GLU A 195 -4.00 9.26 -11.07
C GLU A 195 -4.12 8.31 -12.25
N VAL A 196 -4.45 7.05 -11.99
CA VAL A 196 -4.70 6.03 -13.02
C VAL A 196 -6.17 5.65 -12.99
N TYR A 197 -6.79 5.62 -14.16
CA TYR A 197 -8.17 5.22 -14.35
C TYR A 197 -8.26 3.99 -15.26
N ALA A 198 -9.28 3.19 -15.02
CA ALA A 198 -9.68 2.09 -15.90
C ALA A 198 -11.12 2.31 -16.39
N GLU A 199 -11.28 2.42 -17.70
CA GLU A 199 -12.55 2.55 -18.38
C GLU A 199 -12.87 1.27 -19.15
N CYS A 200 -14.03 0.69 -18.89
CA CYS A 200 -14.47 -0.53 -19.55
C CYS A 200 -15.07 -0.19 -20.92
N LEU A 201 -14.31 -0.45 -21.99
CA LEU A 201 -14.78 -0.29 -23.37
C LEU A 201 -15.43 -1.56 -23.94
N SER A 202 -15.21 -2.70 -23.29
CA SER A 202 -15.80 -3.99 -23.62
C SER A 202 -17.31 -4.01 -23.36
N ASP A 203 -18.05 -4.80 -24.13
CA ASP A 203 -19.46 -5.10 -23.85
C ASP A 203 -19.64 -6.03 -22.64
N SER A 204 -18.54 -6.59 -22.12
CA SER A 204 -18.49 -7.40 -20.90
C SER A 204 -17.77 -6.64 -19.77
N SER A 205 -18.23 -6.81 -18.54
CA SER A 205 -17.58 -6.18 -17.38
C SER A 205 -16.13 -6.64 -17.19
N ILE A 206 -15.32 -5.75 -16.63
CA ILE A 206 -13.99 -6.04 -16.12
C ILE A 206 -14.02 -6.01 -14.58
N PHE A 207 -13.06 -6.69 -13.97
CA PHE A 207 -12.99 -6.86 -12.51
C PHE A 207 -11.60 -6.47 -12.08
N VAL A 208 -11.47 -5.51 -11.16
CA VAL A 208 -10.18 -4.90 -10.79
C VAL A 208 -9.94 -5.08 -9.30
N GLN A 209 -8.74 -5.55 -8.96
CA GLN A 209 -8.21 -5.54 -7.61
C GLN A 209 -7.05 -4.55 -7.56
N SER A 210 -7.31 -3.38 -6.99
CA SER A 210 -6.28 -2.39 -6.65
C SER A 210 -6.32 -2.14 -5.16
N ARG A 211 -5.20 -2.40 -4.47
CA ARG A 211 -5.10 -2.13 -3.03
C ARG A 211 -5.19 -0.64 -2.72
N ASN A 212 -4.71 0.22 -3.61
CA ASN A 212 -4.80 1.68 -3.45
C ASN A 212 -6.26 2.13 -3.52
N CYS A 213 -7.02 1.69 -4.53
CA CYS A 213 -8.45 1.96 -4.62
C CYS A 213 -9.25 1.37 -3.44
N ASN A 214 -8.90 0.15 -3.00
CA ASN A 214 -9.56 -0.48 -1.86
C ASN A 214 -9.29 0.28 -0.56
N TYR A 215 -8.05 0.75 -0.35
CA TYR A 215 -7.70 1.57 0.79
C TYR A 215 -8.49 2.89 0.82
N HIS A 216 -8.61 3.57 -0.33
CA HIS A 216 -9.40 4.81 -0.47
C HIS A 216 -10.86 4.65 -0.01
N HIS A 217 -11.49 3.55 -0.42
CA HIS A 217 -12.90 3.27 -0.14
C HIS A 217 -13.12 2.50 1.17
N ASN A 218 -12.07 2.27 1.97
CA ASN A 218 -12.10 1.47 3.20
C ASN A 218 -12.60 0.03 2.98
N PHE A 219 -12.28 -0.57 1.83
CA PHE A 219 -12.53 -1.96 1.54
C PHE A 219 -11.38 -2.87 1.99
N HIS A 220 -11.67 -4.17 2.11
CA HIS A 220 -10.62 -5.15 2.36
C HIS A 220 -9.57 -5.09 1.23
N PRO A 221 -8.26 -5.21 1.52
CA PRO A 221 -7.21 -5.05 0.50
C PRO A 221 -7.34 -6.00 -0.70
N THR A 222 -7.96 -7.17 -0.50
CA THR A 222 -8.20 -8.17 -1.55
C THR A 222 -9.54 -8.03 -2.27
N THR A 223 -10.35 -7.02 -1.95
CA THR A 223 -11.63 -6.76 -2.62
C THR A 223 -11.43 -6.58 -4.13
N VAL A 224 -12.39 -7.10 -4.90
CA VAL A 224 -12.42 -7.01 -6.36
C VAL A 224 -13.60 -6.14 -6.77
N CYS A 225 -13.33 -4.99 -7.37
CA CYS A 225 -14.33 -4.06 -7.85
C CYS A 225 -14.76 -4.43 -9.28
N LYS A 226 -16.07 -4.56 -9.51
CA LYS A 226 -16.64 -4.75 -10.85
C LYS A 226 -16.81 -3.40 -11.54
N ILE A 227 -16.31 -3.26 -12.77
CA ILE A 227 -16.52 -2.11 -13.65
C ILE A 227 -17.41 -2.56 -14.81
N PRO A 228 -18.68 -2.14 -14.86
CA PRO A 228 -19.59 -2.44 -15.96
C PRO A 228 -19.16 -1.78 -17.30
N PRO A 229 -19.65 -2.27 -18.44
CA PRO A 229 -19.46 -1.62 -19.74
C PRO A 229 -19.81 -0.14 -19.72
N GLY A 230 -18.92 0.70 -20.26
CA GLY A 230 -19.08 2.16 -20.31
C GLY A 230 -18.81 2.89 -18.99
N CYS A 231 -18.45 2.19 -17.91
CA CYS A 231 -18.07 2.82 -16.65
C CYS A 231 -16.55 3.01 -16.55
N SER A 232 -16.14 4.03 -15.78
CA SER A 232 -14.75 4.30 -15.43
C SER A 232 -14.57 4.29 -13.91
N LEU A 233 -13.42 3.80 -13.44
CA LEU A 233 -13.04 3.77 -12.03
C LEU A 233 -11.62 4.31 -11.87
N LYS A 234 -11.42 5.17 -10.87
CA LYS A 234 -10.07 5.55 -10.41
C LYS A 234 -9.44 4.37 -9.69
N ILE A 235 -8.43 3.77 -10.29
CA ILE A 235 -7.78 2.56 -9.76
C ILE A 235 -6.52 2.87 -8.96
N PHE A 236 -5.93 4.06 -9.11
CA PHE A 236 -4.73 4.44 -8.35
C PHE A 236 -4.60 5.97 -8.21
N SER A 237 -4.12 6.43 -7.05
CA SER A 237 -3.70 7.82 -6.82
C SER A 237 -2.29 7.88 -6.22
N ASN A 238 -1.38 8.60 -6.89
CA ASN A 238 -0.02 8.86 -6.40
C ASN A 238 -0.01 9.64 -5.08
N GLN A 239 -0.97 10.55 -4.87
CA GLN A 239 -1.04 11.33 -3.63
C GLN A 239 -1.34 10.42 -2.44
N GLU A 240 -2.32 9.53 -2.59
CA GLU A 240 -2.67 8.57 -1.54
C GLU A 240 -1.54 7.59 -1.26
N PHE A 241 -0.85 7.13 -2.30
CA PHE A 241 0.35 6.31 -2.14
C PHE A 241 1.47 7.06 -1.42
N ALA A 242 1.72 8.34 -1.73
CA ALA A 242 2.74 9.16 -1.07
C ALA A 242 2.49 9.30 0.44
N HIS A 243 1.24 9.57 0.83
CA HIS A 243 0.85 9.66 2.23
C HIS A 243 1.02 8.33 2.95
N LEU A 244 0.61 7.23 2.32
CA LEU A 244 0.75 5.89 2.89
C LEU A 244 2.22 5.50 3.04
N LEU A 245 3.05 5.76 2.03
CA LEU A 245 4.48 5.50 2.05
C LEU A 245 5.15 6.27 3.18
N SER A 246 4.92 7.59 3.28
CA SER A 246 5.49 8.45 4.33
C SER A 246 5.17 7.94 5.74
N ARG A 247 3.93 7.50 5.99
CA ARG A 247 3.55 6.92 7.28
C ARG A 247 4.23 5.57 7.54
N THR A 248 4.30 4.74 6.50
CA THR A 248 4.80 3.36 6.61
C THR A 248 6.30 3.27 6.86
N VAL A 249 7.09 4.27 6.44
CA VAL A 249 8.53 4.32 6.73
C VAL A 249 8.84 4.18 8.23
N HIS A 250 7.99 4.74 9.09
CA HIS A 250 8.16 4.64 10.55
C HIS A 250 7.84 3.25 11.12
N HIS A 251 7.17 2.39 10.36
CA HIS A 251 6.81 1.02 10.77
C HIS A 251 7.88 -0.03 10.38
N GLY A 252 8.98 0.40 9.76
CA GLY A 252 10.13 -0.45 9.46
C GLY A 252 10.14 -1.06 8.05
N PHE A 253 11.22 -1.79 7.74
CA PHE A 253 11.52 -2.27 6.39
C PHE A 253 10.43 -3.20 5.82
N GLU A 254 9.97 -4.18 6.60
CA GLU A 254 8.98 -5.17 6.15
C GLU A 254 7.65 -4.52 5.77
N ALA A 255 7.20 -3.54 6.57
CA ALA A 255 5.97 -2.80 6.31
C ALA A 255 6.06 -2.00 5.00
N VAL A 256 7.22 -1.37 4.72
CA VAL A 256 7.45 -0.66 3.46
C VAL A 256 7.55 -1.64 2.29
N TYR A 257 8.21 -2.79 2.47
CA TYR A 257 8.32 -3.81 1.43
C TYR A 257 6.94 -4.35 1.01
N GLU A 258 6.02 -4.51 1.95
CA GLU A 258 4.62 -4.90 1.66
C GLU A 258 3.88 -3.89 0.77
N LEU A 259 4.29 -2.61 0.74
CA LEU A 259 3.72 -1.60 -0.17
C LEU A 259 4.02 -1.88 -1.64
N THR A 260 4.95 -2.79 -1.96
CA THR A 260 5.15 -3.28 -3.33
C THR A 260 3.82 -3.78 -3.91
N LYS A 261 3.00 -4.42 -3.07
CA LYS A 261 1.69 -4.95 -3.46
C LYS A 261 0.65 -3.85 -3.74
N MET A 262 0.89 -2.60 -3.31
CA MET A 262 0.06 -1.44 -3.69
C MET A 262 0.33 -1.00 -5.13
N CYS A 263 1.53 -1.26 -5.65
CA CYS A 263 1.97 -0.84 -6.97
C CYS A 263 1.59 -1.85 -8.08
N THR A 264 1.01 -2.98 -7.69
CA THR A 264 0.51 -4.02 -8.59
C THR A 264 -1.01 -4.03 -8.57
N ILE A 265 -1.62 -3.92 -9.75
CA ILE A 265 -3.06 -3.98 -9.95
C ILE A 265 -3.38 -5.20 -10.81
N ARG A 266 -4.38 -5.96 -10.42
CA ARG A 266 -4.83 -7.15 -11.16
C ARG A 266 -6.20 -6.89 -11.74
N MET A 267 -6.39 -7.29 -12.99
CA MET A 267 -7.66 -7.06 -13.69
C MET A 267 -8.04 -8.26 -14.55
N SER A 268 -9.24 -8.78 -14.36
CA SER A 268 -9.81 -9.87 -15.17
C SER A 268 -10.85 -9.34 -16.15
N PHE A 269 -10.88 -9.95 -17.34
CA PHE A 269 -11.88 -9.69 -18.35
C PHE A 269 -13.04 -10.69 -18.23
N VAL A 270 -14.28 -10.19 -18.34
CA VAL A 270 -15.53 -10.98 -18.43
C VAL A 270 -15.91 -11.76 -17.17
N LYS A 271 -14.95 -12.36 -16.45
CA LYS A 271 -15.17 -13.23 -15.29
C LYS A 271 -14.59 -12.61 -14.02
N GLY A 272 -15.43 -12.46 -13.00
CA GLY A 272 -15.01 -12.01 -11.66
C GLY A 272 -14.38 -13.11 -10.82
N TRP A 273 -13.66 -12.69 -9.78
CA TRP A 273 -13.09 -13.54 -8.73
C TRP A 273 -13.15 -12.83 -7.36
N GLY A 274 -12.86 -13.57 -6.30
CA GLY A 274 -12.87 -13.10 -4.92
C GLY A 274 -14.10 -13.57 -4.14
N ALA A 275 -14.30 -12.99 -2.96
CA ALA A 275 -15.30 -13.44 -1.98
C ALA A 275 -16.74 -13.53 -2.51
N GLU A 276 -17.09 -12.73 -3.52
CA GLU A 276 -18.43 -12.67 -4.11
C GLU A 276 -18.62 -13.59 -5.33
N TYR A 277 -17.59 -14.33 -5.71
CA TYR A 277 -17.60 -15.14 -6.93
C TYR A 277 -17.21 -16.58 -6.62
N HIS A 278 -17.56 -17.51 -7.52
CA HIS A 278 -17.13 -18.90 -7.39
C HIS A 278 -15.60 -19.07 -7.43
N ARG A 279 -14.92 -18.24 -8.23
CA ARG A 279 -13.46 -18.21 -8.34
C ARG A 279 -12.89 -17.40 -7.19
N GLN A 280 -12.05 -17.98 -6.35
CA GLN A 280 -11.42 -17.26 -5.23
C GLN A 280 -10.12 -16.57 -5.65
N ASP A 281 -9.38 -17.16 -6.59
CA ASP A 281 -8.11 -16.63 -7.07
C ASP A 281 -8.20 -16.07 -8.50
N VAL A 282 -7.43 -15.02 -8.76
CA VAL A 282 -7.31 -14.43 -10.10
C VAL A 282 -6.79 -15.45 -11.13
N THR A 283 -5.95 -16.40 -10.70
CA THR A 283 -5.40 -17.48 -11.54
C THR A 283 -6.46 -18.49 -11.97
N SER A 284 -7.67 -18.44 -11.39
CA SER A 284 -8.83 -19.21 -11.84
C SER A 284 -9.64 -18.48 -12.92
N THR A 285 -9.30 -17.22 -13.22
CA THR A 285 -9.95 -16.44 -14.28
C THR A 285 -9.33 -16.79 -15.64
N PRO A 286 -10.13 -16.92 -16.71
CA PRO A 286 -9.60 -17.38 -17.99
C PRO A 286 -8.66 -16.37 -18.67
N CYS A 287 -8.87 -15.07 -18.46
CA CYS A 287 -8.10 -13.99 -19.08
C CYS A 287 -7.97 -12.82 -18.11
N TRP A 288 -6.75 -12.48 -17.73
CA TRP A 288 -6.48 -11.37 -16.83
C TRP A 288 -5.13 -10.75 -17.12
N VAL A 289 -4.93 -9.52 -16.63
CA VAL A 289 -3.67 -8.79 -16.72
C VAL A 289 -3.19 -8.37 -15.33
N GLU A 290 -1.88 -8.34 -15.19
CA GLU A 290 -1.18 -7.73 -14.06
C GLU A 290 -0.52 -6.44 -14.53
N ILE A 291 -0.81 -5.34 -13.84
CA ILE A 291 -0.32 -4.00 -14.16
C ILE A 291 0.63 -3.58 -13.06
N HIS A 292 1.86 -3.28 -13.43
CA HIS A 292 2.90 -2.75 -12.55
C HIS A 292 3.06 -1.25 -12.79
N LEU A 293 2.86 -0.44 -11.74
CA LEU A 293 3.03 1.01 -11.81
C LEU A 293 4.49 1.37 -11.52
N ASN A 294 5.23 1.73 -12.56
CA ASN A 294 6.68 1.90 -12.49
C ASN A 294 7.09 3.10 -11.64
N GLY A 295 6.29 4.18 -11.63
CA GLY A 295 6.59 5.37 -10.84
C GLY A 295 6.54 5.09 -9.33
N PRO A 296 5.40 4.60 -8.81
CA PRO A 296 5.30 4.15 -7.42
C PRO A 296 6.35 3.10 -7.03
N LEU A 297 6.63 2.11 -7.91
CA LEU A 297 7.68 1.10 -7.68
C LEU A 297 9.07 1.73 -7.55
N GLN A 298 9.45 2.64 -8.46
CA GLN A 298 10.74 3.31 -8.41
C GLN A 298 10.86 4.19 -7.16
N TRP A 299 9.78 4.85 -6.75
CA TRP A 299 9.79 5.63 -5.53
C TRP A 299 9.99 4.75 -4.29
N LEU A 300 9.28 3.62 -4.23
CA LEU A 300 9.41 2.64 -3.17
C LEU A 300 10.82 2.05 -3.09
N ASP A 301 11.40 1.68 -4.23
CA ASP A 301 12.76 1.13 -4.34
C ASP A 301 13.81 2.08 -3.77
N ARG A 302 13.70 3.38 -4.06
CA ARG A 302 14.60 4.40 -3.50
C ARG A 302 14.46 4.55 -1.99
N VAL A 303 13.24 4.45 -1.46
CA VAL A 303 13.00 4.48 -0.01
C VAL A 303 13.61 3.23 0.65
N LEU A 304 13.35 2.04 0.11
CA LEU A 304 13.89 0.78 0.63
C LEU A 304 15.41 0.76 0.61
N THR A 305 16.04 1.25 -0.46
CA THR A 305 17.50 1.37 -0.57
C THR A 305 18.11 2.20 0.56
N GLN A 306 17.40 3.21 1.06
CA GLN A 306 17.86 4.06 2.16
C GLN A 306 17.59 3.48 3.55
N MET A 307 16.68 2.51 3.69
CA MET A 307 16.29 1.92 4.99
C MET A 307 17.25 0.82 5.47
N GLY A 308 18.15 0.32 4.61
CA GLY A 308 19.09 -0.76 4.95
C GLY A 308 18.50 -2.17 4.81
N THR A 309 19.23 -3.19 5.26
CA THR A 309 18.83 -4.61 5.14
C THR A 309 17.84 -5.05 6.22
N PRO A 310 17.01 -6.08 5.95
CA PRO A 310 16.13 -6.66 6.97
C PRO A 310 16.90 -7.12 8.21
N ARG A 311 16.32 -6.90 9.40
CA ARG A 311 16.96 -7.29 10.67
C ARG A 311 17.07 -8.80 10.89
N ASN A 312 16.29 -9.60 10.16
CA ASN A 312 16.31 -11.06 10.24
C ASN A 312 17.15 -11.65 9.10
N PRO A 313 18.34 -12.20 9.37
CA PRO A 313 19.11 -12.90 8.35
C PRO A 313 18.37 -14.16 7.91
N ILE A 314 18.20 -14.31 6.59
CA ILE A 314 17.61 -15.52 6.00
C ILE A 314 18.66 -16.62 6.05
N SER A 315 18.32 -17.78 6.64
CA SER A 315 19.19 -18.95 6.64
C SER A 315 19.28 -19.55 5.23
N SER A 316 20.50 -19.81 4.75
CA SER A 316 20.75 -20.48 3.47
C SER A 316 20.49 -21.99 3.50
N VAL A 317 20.06 -22.54 4.64
CA VAL A 317 19.82 -23.99 4.86
C VAL A 317 18.37 -24.28 5.26
N SER A 318 17.44 -23.42 4.85
CA SER A 318 16.01 -23.56 5.14
C SER A 318 15.33 -24.59 4.22
#